data_AF-A0A7C3M747-F1
#
_entry.id   AF-A0A7C3M747-F1
#
_cell.length_a   1.000
_cell.length_b   1.000
_cell.length_c   1.000
_cell.angle_alpha   90.00
_cell.angle_beta   90.00
_cell.angle_gamma   90.00
#
_symmetry.space_group_name_H-M   'P 1'
#
loop_
_entity.id
_entity.type
_entity.pdbx_description
1 polymer ?
#
loop_
_entity_poly.entity_id
_entity_poly.type
_entity_poly.pdbx_seq_one_letter_code
_entity_poly.pdbx_strand_id
1 'polypeptide(L)'
;MRRILLVTLIFLFFIRDYLWAGNITEKLSYAETKLHDMRVEWSKGWDLTEVEGLIDKAKKELKTGKVSKADVYLDRAINIMNAIEHKYNSYPYLNIKNKSSVIDNRRLIRLIATRTIKNGIVGYSWGQTVAMKGLLATGNWGYVKALIDRYIEKEIAPKNVNDCAIGDVLLTLFDMFKDERYLEKAKELGNFVLSYRDRIPSGGIVHEPGTKQLWIDTVYMICPFMVKLGDRYREEGLKQLYLHIKYLMNPNIFLFYHAWDENTLSLSQHYWARGNGWMLATLVEVAPYVEEEDKMYISSIIKGMVGTLARLQDKSGLWHTLINMKDTYLETSGSALLGYGVCRAISLGILDGSYMDIVNRALSGIKSRINEDGDVLGVSEGTGPGDYIYYAKRKLGVFPHGQGAVLLFLGGLKNE
;
A
#
# COMPACT_ATOMS: atom_id res chain seq x y z
N MET A 1 -52.90 -23.31 -21.06
CA MET A 1 -52.02 -22.62 -20.08
C MET A 1 -50.79 -23.46 -19.71
N ARG A 2 -50.09 -23.97 -20.72
CA ARG A 2 -48.77 -24.62 -20.63
C ARG A 2 -48.00 -24.10 -21.84
N ARG A 3 -47.28 -22.98 -21.71
CA ARG A 3 -46.27 -22.47 -22.67
C ARG A 3 -45.58 -21.14 -22.28
N ILE A 4 -45.68 -20.67 -21.02
CA ILE A 4 -45.01 -19.41 -20.58
C ILE A 4 -44.06 -19.64 -19.37
N LEU A 5 -43.62 -20.88 -19.12
CA LEU A 5 -42.63 -21.18 -18.07
C LEU A 5 -41.33 -21.81 -18.58
N LEU A 6 -41.08 -21.79 -19.89
CA LEU A 6 -39.89 -22.40 -20.51
C LEU A 6 -38.95 -21.39 -21.20
N VAL A 7 -39.18 -20.08 -21.04
CA VAL A 7 -38.33 -19.04 -21.66
C VAL A 7 -37.50 -18.25 -20.63
N THR A 8 -37.82 -18.33 -19.33
CA THR A 8 -37.05 -17.62 -18.28
C THR A 8 -35.98 -18.50 -17.60
N LEU A 9 -35.91 -19.80 -17.93
CA LEU A 9 -34.91 -20.74 -17.39
C LEU A 9 -33.81 -21.12 -18.40
N ILE A 10 -33.90 -20.63 -19.64
CA ILE A 10 -32.84 -20.79 -20.66
C ILE A 10 -31.97 -19.52 -20.77
N PHE A 11 -32.42 -18.38 -20.23
CA PHE A 11 -31.65 -17.13 -20.23
C PHE A 11 -30.65 -16.96 -19.07
N LEU A 12 -30.70 -17.83 -18.05
CA LEU A 12 -29.75 -17.81 -16.91
C LEU A 12 -28.67 -18.90 -16.98
N PHE A 13 -28.71 -19.77 -17.99
CA PHE A 13 -27.63 -20.72 -18.28
C PHE A 13 -26.69 -20.26 -19.40
N PHE A 14 -27.08 -19.27 -20.22
CA PHE A 14 -26.27 -18.78 -21.35
C PHE A 14 -25.49 -17.47 -21.09
N ILE A 15 -25.58 -16.87 -19.89
CA ILE A 15 -24.79 -15.67 -19.53
C ILE A 15 -23.54 -16.02 -18.67
N ARG A 16 -23.32 -17.31 -18.36
CA ARG A 16 -22.11 -17.76 -17.65
C ARG A 16 -20.97 -18.21 -18.57
N ASP A 17 -21.28 -18.44 -19.86
CA ASP A 17 -20.30 -18.93 -20.85
C ASP A 17 -19.75 -17.85 -21.79
N TYR A 18 -20.02 -16.55 -21.53
CA TYR A 18 -19.61 -15.47 -22.45
C TYR A 18 -18.81 -14.30 -21.84
N LEU A 19 -18.29 -14.43 -20.60
CA LEU A 19 -17.42 -13.41 -20.00
C LEU A 19 -15.94 -13.84 -19.83
N TRP A 20 -15.56 -15.03 -20.31
CA TRP A 20 -14.15 -15.47 -20.32
C TRP A 20 -13.56 -15.66 -21.72
N ALA A 21 -14.35 -15.46 -22.78
CA ALA A 21 -13.85 -15.52 -24.16
C ALA A 21 -12.93 -14.34 -24.56
N GLY A 22 -12.53 -13.49 -23.61
CA GLY A 22 -11.74 -12.28 -23.86
C GLY A 22 -10.23 -12.43 -23.71
N ASN A 23 -9.70 -13.19 -22.74
CA ASN A 23 -8.25 -13.38 -22.60
C ASN A 23 -7.91 -14.52 -21.64
N ILE A 24 -7.63 -15.72 -22.14
CA ILE A 24 -7.20 -16.87 -21.34
C ILE A 24 -5.99 -16.57 -20.43
N THR A 25 -5.19 -15.58 -20.83
CA THR A 25 -4.05 -15.05 -20.07
C THR A 25 -4.47 -14.36 -18.77
N GLU A 26 -5.60 -13.64 -18.77
CA GLU A 26 -6.16 -13.03 -17.55
C GLU A 26 -6.70 -14.10 -16.61
N LYS A 27 -7.24 -15.19 -17.15
CA LYS A 27 -7.73 -16.32 -16.36
C LYS A 27 -6.61 -17.05 -15.65
N LEU A 28 -5.52 -17.26 -16.38
CA LEU A 28 -4.30 -17.81 -15.82
C LEU A 28 -3.76 -16.89 -14.72
N SER A 29 -3.64 -15.59 -15.00
CA SER A 29 -3.16 -14.61 -14.02
C SER A 29 -4.04 -14.58 -12.78
N TYR A 30 -5.37 -14.64 -12.92
CA TYR A 30 -6.30 -14.74 -11.81
C TYR A 30 -6.11 -16.03 -11.00
N ALA A 31 -5.99 -17.18 -11.66
CA ALA A 31 -5.79 -18.46 -10.99
C ALA A 31 -4.46 -18.50 -10.21
N GLU A 32 -3.37 -18.00 -10.81
CA GLU A 32 -2.08 -17.87 -10.14
C GLU A 32 -2.15 -16.92 -8.95
N THR A 33 -2.83 -15.78 -9.12
CA THR A 33 -3.09 -14.80 -8.06
C THR A 33 -3.80 -15.43 -6.87
N LYS A 34 -4.90 -16.12 -7.15
CA LYS A 34 -5.69 -16.79 -6.12
C LYS A 34 -4.89 -17.89 -5.42
N LEU A 35 -4.16 -18.72 -6.15
CA LEU A 35 -3.34 -19.78 -5.56
C LEU A 35 -2.26 -19.21 -4.64
N HIS A 36 -1.60 -18.12 -5.06
CA HIS A 36 -0.61 -17.44 -4.25
C HIS A 36 -1.23 -16.86 -2.97
N ASP A 37 -2.34 -16.13 -3.09
CA ASP A 37 -3.04 -15.56 -1.93
C ASP A 37 -3.43 -16.66 -0.93
N MET A 38 -3.88 -17.82 -1.43
CA MET A 38 -4.21 -18.99 -0.58
C MET A 38 -2.98 -19.57 0.11
N ARG A 39 -1.81 -19.60 -0.54
CA ARG A 39 -0.54 -20.04 0.06
C ARG A 39 -0.06 -19.06 1.13
N VAL A 40 -0.25 -17.75 0.91
CA VAL A 40 0.17 -16.69 1.84
C VAL A 40 -0.80 -16.57 3.02
N GLU A 41 -2.09 -16.40 2.76
CA GLU A 41 -3.13 -16.25 3.78
C GLU A 41 -3.35 -17.54 4.58
N TRP A 42 -3.24 -18.73 3.96
CA TRP A 42 -3.60 -20.02 4.59
C TRP A 42 -2.45 -21.00 4.71
N SER A 43 -1.23 -20.46 4.87
CA SER A 43 0.08 -21.14 4.87
C SER A 43 0.24 -22.38 5.76
N LYS A 44 -0.77 -22.80 6.54
CA LYS A 44 -0.68 -23.90 7.51
C LYS A 44 -1.81 -24.94 7.52
N GLY A 45 -2.71 -25.02 6.52
CA GLY A 45 -3.89 -25.89 6.66
C GLY A 45 -4.45 -26.64 5.46
N TRP A 46 -4.03 -26.35 4.22
CA TRP A 46 -4.68 -26.92 3.03
C TRP A 46 -3.67 -27.47 2.04
N ASP A 47 -3.94 -28.68 1.56
CA ASP A 47 -3.25 -29.27 0.42
C ASP A 47 -3.74 -28.59 -0.87
N LEU A 48 -2.83 -27.89 -1.55
CA LEU A 48 -3.08 -27.17 -2.80
C LEU A 48 -2.40 -27.83 -4.00
N THR A 49 -1.83 -29.03 -3.84
CA THR A 49 -1.06 -29.71 -4.89
C THR A 49 -1.91 -30.04 -6.13
N GLU A 50 -3.22 -30.32 -5.97
CA GLU A 50 -4.11 -30.48 -7.13
C GLU A 50 -4.25 -29.18 -7.92
N VAL A 51 -4.41 -28.04 -7.24
CA VAL A 51 -4.56 -26.71 -7.87
C VAL A 51 -3.28 -26.33 -8.61
N GLU A 52 -2.13 -26.53 -7.99
CA GLU A 52 -0.80 -26.32 -8.59
C GLU A 52 -0.65 -27.14 -9.88
N GLY A 53 -0.94 -28.44 -9.80
CA GLY A 53 -0.87 -29.33 -10.96
C GLY A 53 -1.84 -28.97 -12.09
N LEU A 54 -2.99 -28.37 -11.78
CA LEU A 54 -3.94 -27.89 -12.79
C LEU A 54 -3.46 -26.61 -13.47
N ILE A 55 -2.91 -25.66 -12.71
CA ILE A 55 -2.34 -24.42 -13.26
C ILE A 55 -1.12 -24.72 -14.14
N ASP A 56 -0.26 -25.66 -13.74
CA ASP A 56 0.90 -26.08 -14.55
C ASP A 56 0.48 -26.75 -15.86
N LYS A 57 -0.56 -27.59 -15.82
CA LYS A 57 -1.15 -28.17 -17.04
C LYS A 57 -1.71 -27.08 -17.95
N ALA A 58 -2.41 -26.09 -17.39
CA ALA A 58 -2.93 -24.97 -18.18
C ALA A 58 -1.80 -24.20 -18.89
N LYS A 59 -0.72 -23.85 -18.16
CA LYS A 59 0.47 -23.22 -18.74
C LYS A 59 1.08 -24.02 -19.88
N LYS A 60 1.17 -25.35 -19.71
CA LYS A 60 1.73 -26.24 -20.74
C LYS A 60 0.85 -26.29 -21.99
N GLU A 61 -0.47 -26.38 -21.84
CA GLU A 61 -1.41 -26.38 -22.98
C GLU A 61 -1.37 -25.04 -23.72
N LEU A 62 -1.29 -23.91 -23.01
CA LEU A 62 -1.14 -22.57 -23.60
C LEU A 62 0.12 -22.43 -24.45
N LYS A 63 1.26 -22.95 -23.99
CA LYS A 63 2.51 -22.98 -24.77
C LYS A 63 2.38 -23.78 -26.08
N THR A 64 1.45 -24.73 -26.13
CA THR A 64 1.17 -25.54 -27.33
C THR A 64 -0.02 -25.03 -28.15
N GLY A 65 -0.55 -23.83 -27.84
CA GLY A 65 -1.67 -23.21 -28.54
C GLY A 65 -3.05 -23.83 -28.24
N LYS A 66 -3.15 -24.73 -27.25
CA LYS A 66 -4.39 -25.46 -26.92
C LYS A 66 -5.24 -24.70 -25.89
N VAL A 67 -5.75 -23.53 -26.32
CA VAL A 67 -6.48 -22.58 -25.46
C VAL A 67 -7.68 -23.21 -24.74
N SER A 68 -8.56 -23.93 -25.46
CA SER A 68 -9.75 -24.55 -24.86
C SER A 68 -9.41 -25.58 -23.79
N LYS A 69 -8.27 -26.25 -23.92
CA LYS A 69 -7.81 -27.26 -22.95
C LYS A 69 -7.21 -26.63 -21.71
N ALA A 70 -6.48 -25.53 -21.88
CA ALA A 70 -6.02 -24.70 -20.78
C ALA A 70 -7.19 -24.13 -19.97
N ASP A 71 -8.24 -23.68 -20.66
CA ASP A 71 -9.43 -23.11 -20.04
C ASP A 71 -10.12 -24.07 -19.07
N VAL A 72 -10.28 -25.33 -19.49
CA VAL A 72 -10.83 -26.42 -18.64
C VAL A 72 -10.00 -26.64 -17.38
N TYR A 73 -8.66 -26.61 -17.49
CA TYR A 73 -7.79 -26.77 -16.32
C TYR A 73 -7.90 -25.58 -15.36
N LEU A 74 -7.97 -24.36 -15.90
CA LEU A 74 -8.11 -23.14 -15.10
C LEU A 74 -9.46 -23.08 -14.39
N ASP A 75 -10.56 -23.44 -15.06
CA ASP A 75 -11.88 -23.52 -14.42
C ASP A 75 -11.87 -24.50 -13.25
N ARG A 76 -11.26 -25.67 -13.45
CA ARG A 76 -11.17 -26.67 -12.39
C ARG A 76 -10.34 -26.15 -11.21
N ALA A 77 -9.18 -25.54 -11.47
CA ALA A 77 -8.34 -24.95 -10.43
C ALA A 77 -9.10 -23.88 -9.64
N ILE A 78 -9.76 -22.94 -10.33
CA ILE A 78 -10.52 -21.85 -9.72
C ILE A 78 -11.68 -22.39 -8.88
N ASN A 79 -12.40 -23.40 -9.37
CA ASN A 79 -13.51 -24.01 -8.63
C ASN A 79 -13.05 -24.68 -7.34
N ILE A 80 -11.93 -25.41 -7.37
CA ILE A 80 -11.35 -26.02 -6.16
C ILE A 80 -10.95 -24.93 -5.17
N MET A 81 -10.24 -23.90 -5.63
CA MET A 81 -9.84 -22.77 -4.79
C MET A 81 -11.05 -22.05 -4.17
N ASN A 82 -12.12 -21.82 -4.93
CA ASN A 82 -13.38 -21.26 -4.42
C ASN A 82 -14.03 -22.13 -3.35
N ALA A 83 -14.02 -23.46 -3.52
CA ALA A 83 -14.60 -24.38 -2.56
C ALA A 83 -13.81 -24.41 -1.24
N ILE A 84 -12.47 -24.38 -1.33
CA ILE A 84 -11.59 -24.26 -0.16
C ILE A 84 -11.84 -22.94 0.55
N GLU A 85 -11.88 -21.81 -0.18
CA GLU A 85 -12.19 -20.49 0.37
C GLU A 85 -13.52 -20.49 1.12
N HIS A 86 -14.56 -21.07 0.53
CA HIS A 86 -15.88 -21.18 1.15
C HIS A 86 -15.83 -22.01 2.44
N LYS A 87 -15.17 -23.17 2.42
CA LYS A 87 -15.03 -24.04 3.59
C LYS A 87 -14.20 -23.37 4.69
N TYR A 88 -13.11 -22.71 4.34
CA TYR A 88 -12.30 -21.92 5.27
C TYR A 88 -13.14 -20.84 5.96
N ASN A 89 -13.90 -20.06 5.19
CA ASN A 89 -14.78 -19.02 5.72
C ASN A 89 -15.96 -19.56 6.58
N SER A 90 -16.22 -20.87 6.53
CA SER A 90 -17.29 -21.53 7.30
C SER A 90 -16.85 -22.07 8.68
N TYR A 91 -15.55 -22.06 9.03
CA TYR A 91 -15.09 -22.62 10.31
C TYR A 91 -15.56 -21.82 11.55
N PRO A 92 -15.90 -22.50 12.67
CA PRO A 92 -16.43 -21.85 13.88
C PRO A 92 -15.41 -21.04 14.70
N TYR A 93 -14.10 -21.18 14.48
CA TYR A 93 -13.08 -20.41 15.23
C TYR A 93 -12.91 -18.96 14.74
N LEU A 94 -13.48 -18.61 13.57
CA LEU A 94 -13.63 -17.23 13.10
C LEU A 94 -14.82 -16.49 13.77
N ASN A 95 -15.35 -17.03 14.87
CA ASN A 95 -16.61 -16.62 15.48
C ASN A 95 -16.39 -15.87 16.81
N ILE A 96 -15.82 -14.66 16.74
CA ILE A 96 -15.95 -13.68 17.83
C ILE A 96 -16.24 -12.31 17.22
N LYS A 97 -17.52 -11.91 17.23
CA LYS A 97 -18.07 -10.55 17.02
C LYS A 97 -17.72 -9.75 15.73
N ASN A 98 -16.79 -10.20 14.87
CA ASN A 98 -16.26 -9.42 13.73
C ASN A 98 -16.54 -10.02 12.33
N LYS A 99 -17.40 -11.03 12.19
CA LYS A 99 -17.70 -11.63 10.87
C LYS A 99 -18.29 -10.63 9.86
N SER A 100 -19.09 -9.65 10.30
CA SER A 100 -19.65 -8.64 9.37
C SER A 100 -18.58 -7.64 8.90
N SER A 101 -17.66 -7.22 9.77
CA SER A 101 -16.63 -6.23 9.47
C SER A 101 -15.53 -6.78 8.55
N VAL A 102 -15.15 -8.06 8.70
CA VAL A 102 -14.19 -8.73 7.81
C VAL A 102 -14.78 -8.96 6.40
N ILE A 103 -16.04 -9.38 6.32
CA ILE A 103 -16.75 -9.53 5.03
C ILE A 103 -16.91 -8.17 4.34
N ASP A 104 -17.20 -7.12 5.10
CA ASP A 104 -17.32 -5.75 4.62
C ASP A 104 -15.96 -5.20 4.13
N ASN A 105 -14.86 -5.43 4.87
CA ASN A 105 -13.52 -5.02 4.46
C ASN A 105 -13.07 -5.73 3.17
N ARG A 106 -13.35 -7.03 3.01
CA ARG A 106 -13.03 -7.74 1.76
C ARG A 106 -13.81 -7.19 0.55
N ARG A 107 -15.09 -6.84 0.74
CA ARG A 107 -15.90 -6.19 -0.31
C ARG A 107 -15.34 -4.82 -0.66
N LEU A 108 -14.97 -4.04 0.35
CA LEU A 108 -14.39 -2.72 0.19
C LEU A 108 -13.05 -2.75 -0.54
N ILE A 109 -12.16 -3.68 -0.16
CA ILE A 109 -10.89 -3.92 -0.86
C ILE A 109 -11.14 -4.22 -2.34
N ARG A 110 -12.05 -5.17 -2.64
CA ARG A 110 -12.39 -5.51 -4.03
C ARG A 110 -12.89 -4.30 -4.79
N LEU A 111 -13.80 -3.52 -4.18
CA LEU A 111 -14.38 -2.33 -4.81
C LEU A 111 -13.30 -1.30 -5.17
N ILE A 112 -12.45 -0.90 -4.22
CA ILE A 112 -11.39 0.10 -4.44
C ILE A 112 -10.33 -0.44 -5.39
N ALA A 113 -9.91 -1.70 -5.25
CA ALA A 113 -8.90 -2.30 -6.11
C ALA A 113 -9.39 -2.40 -7.56
N THR A 114 -10.61 -2.90 -7.79
CA THR A 114 -11.22 -2.95 -9.12
C THR A 114 -11.33 -1.54 -9.72
N ARG A 115 -11.77 -0.55 -8.94
CA ARG A 115 -11.83 0.85 -9.39
C ARG A 115 -10.47 1.42 -9.75
N THR A 116 -9.43 1.09 -8.97
CA THR A 116 -8.06 1.55 -9.20
C THR A 116 -7.47 0.93 -10.46
N ILE A 117 -7.67 -0.38 -10.66
CA ILE A 117 -7.22 -1.12 -11.84
C ILE A 117 -7.95 -0.64 -13.09
N LYS A 118 -9.29 -0.50 -13.03
CA LYS A 118 -10.14 -0.11 -14.16
C LYS A 118 -9.75 1.24 -14.76
N ASN A 119 -9.43 2.23 -13.92
CA ASN A 119 -9.04 3.56 -14.40
C ASN A 119 -7.54 3.69 -14.69
N GLY A 120 -6.76 2.65 -14.41
CA GLY A 120 -5.35 2.59 -14.71
C GLY A 120 -4.46 3.38 -13.75
N ILE A 121 -3.23 2.92 -13.64
CA ILE A 121 -2.12 3.65 -13.02
C ILE A 121 -1.23 4.17 -14.15
N VAL A 122 -1.22 5.50 -14.33
CA VAL A 122 -0.42 6.17 -15.37
C VAL A 122 0.80 6.83 -14.73
N GLY A 123 1.98 6.40 -15.15
CA GLY A 123 3.27 6.85 -14.62
C GLY A 123 3.81 5.96 -13.49
N TYR A 124 5.01 6.31 -13.00
CA TYR A 124 5.78 5.49 -12.05
C TYR A 124 6.39 6.34 -10.92
N SER A 125 5.80 7.50 -10.62
CA SER A 125 6.27 8.35 -9.52
C SER A 125 5.58 7.99 -8.20
N TRP A 126 5.86 8.74 -7.13
CA TRP A 126 5.45 8.44 -5.75
C TRP A 126 3.97 8.07 -5.58
N GLY A 127 3.05 8.81 -6.20
CA GLY A 127 1.61 8.59 -6.01
C GLY A 127 1.13 7.28 -6.63
N GLN A 128 1.65 6.94 -7.81
CA GLN A 128 1.40 5.65 -8.48
C GLN A 128 2.03 4.50 -7.70
N THR A 129 3.21 4.70 -7.13
CA THR A 129 3.85 3.72 -6.25
C THR A 129 2.97 3.39 -5.04
N VAL A 130 2.39 4.39 -4.38
CA VAL A 130 1.49 4.15 -3.24
C VAL A 130 0.27 3.33 -3.67
N ALA A 131 -0.29 3.60 -4.85
CA ALA A 131 -1.34 2.77 -5.44
C ALA A 131 -0.90 1.32 -5.66
N MET A 132 0.29 1.11 -6.24
CA MET A 132 0.86 -0.22 -6.44
C MET A 132 1.13 -0.97 -5.13
N LYS A 133 1.66 -0.28 -4.10
CA LYS A 133 1.84 -0.84 -2.76
C LYS A 133 0.52 -1.29 -2.14
N GLY A 134 -0.53 -0.46 -2.24
CA GLY A 134 -1.87 -0.82 -1.76
C GLY A 134 -2.44 -2.04 -2.51
N LEU A 135 -2.26 -2.10 -3.83
CA LEU A 135 -2.66 -3.26 -4.63
C LEU A 135 -1.90 -4.53 -4.24
N LEU A 136 -0.57 -4.45 -4.03
CA LEU A 136 0.22 -5.57 -3.53
C LEU A 136 -0.27 -6.06 -2.16
N ALA A 137 -0.46 -5.13 -1.22
CA ALA A 137 -0.94 -5.44 0.14
C ALA A 137 -2.34 -6.08 0.16
N THR A 138 -3.09 -6.01 -0.95
CA THR A 138 -4.44 -6.55 -1.07
C THR A 138 -4.56 -7.75 -2.02
N GLY A 139 -3.42 -8.30 -2.48
CA GLY A 139 -3.37 -9.49 -3.33
C GLY A 139 -3.48 -9.22 -4.83
N ASN A 140 -3.52 -7.95 -5.27
CA ASN A 140 -3.66 -7.58 -6.68
C ASN A 140 -2.29 -7.51 -7.40
N TRP A 141 -1.40 -8.46 -7.10
CA TRP A 141 -0.01 -8.43 -7.55
C TRP A 141 0.16 -8.64 -9.05
N GLY A 142 -0.74 -9.36 -9.73
CA GLY A 142 -0.62 -9.63 -11.17
C GLY A 142 -0.65 -8.35 -12.02
N TYR A 143 -1.54 -7.43 -11.66
CA TYR A 143 -1.62 -6.11 -12.29
C TYR A 143 -0.38 -5.26 -12.02
N VAL A 144 0.11 -5.26 -10.78
CA VAL A 144 1.32 -4.52 -10.39
C VAL A 144 2.56 -5.09 -11.09
N LYS A 145 2.69 -6.42 -11.14
CA LYS A 145 3.77 -7.10 -11.86
C LYS A 145 3.81 -6.67 -13.33
N ALA A 146 2.66 -6.66 -14.02
CA ALA A 146 2.60 -6.23 -15.42
C ALA A 146 3.00 -4.75 -15.62
N LEU A 147 2.73 -3.87 -14.64
CA LEU A 147 3.21 -2.49 -14.68
C LEU A 147 4.73 -2.40 -14.47
N ILE A 148 5.26 -3.15 -13.51
CA ILE A 148 6.69 -3.14 -13.18
C ILE A 148 7.53 -3.80 -14.27
N ASP A 149 7.05 -4.88 -14.89
CA ASP A 149 7.71 -5.49 -16.03
C ASP A 149 7.86 -4.47 -17.18
N ARG A 150 6.79 -3.71 -17.48
CA ARG A 150 6.84 -2.60 -18.47
C ARG A 150 7.74 -1.44 -18.03
N TYR A 151 7.84 -1.15 -16.74
CA TYR A 151 8.74 -0.13 -16.20
C TYR A 151 10.21 -0.50 -16.45
N ILE A 152 10.55 -1.77 -16.22
CA ILE A 152 11.89 -2.33 -16.46
C ILE A 152 12.20 -2.38 -17.96
N GLU A 153 11.28 -2.89 -18.78
CA GLU A 153 11.45 -2.98 -20.25
C GLU A 153 11.67 -1.61 -20.91
N LYS A 154 11.08 -0.56 -20.35
CA LYS A 154 11.25 0.82 -20.83
C LYS A 154 12.51 1.51 -20.31
N GLU A 155 13.31 0.82 -19.48
CA GLU A 155 14.54 1.35 -18.87
C GLU A 155 14.36 2.73 -18.23
N ILE A 156 13.23 2.94 -17.54
CA ILE A 156 12.90 4.26 -17.00
C ILE A 156 13.87 4.59 -15.85
N ALA A 157 14.66 5.64 -16.02
CA ALA A 157 15.59 6.14 -15.01
C ALA A 157 14.89 7.09 -14.01
N PRO A 158 15.27 7.07 -12.71
CA PRO A 158 14.76 8.02 -11.73
C PRO A 158 15.25 9.44 -12.01
N LYS A 159 14.40 10.44 -11.83
CA LYS A 159 14.77 11.86 -12.02
C LYS A 159 15.01 12.60 -10.71
N ASN A 160 14.34 12.15 -9.66
CA ASN A 160 14.43 12.72 -8.32
C ASN A 160 14.03 11.65 -7.29
N VAL A 161 14.10 11.99 -6.00
CA VAL A 161 13.80 11.06 -4.90
C VAL A 161 12.38 10.51 -4.92
N ASN A 162 11.39 11.23 -5.48
CA ASN A 162 10.01 10.74 -5.56
C ASN A 162 9.88 9.53 -6.49
N ASP A 163 10.72 9.44 -7.51
CA ASP A 163 10.73 8.29 -8.43
C ASP A 163 11.37 7.05 -7.81
N CYS A 164 12.12 7.20 -6.71
CA CYS A 164 12.75 6.08 -6.01
C CYS A 164 11.76 5.28 -5.14
N ALA A 165 10.58 5.82 -4.85
CA ALA A 165 9.57 5.13 -4.02
C ALA A 165 9.22 3.74 -4.56
N ILE A 166 9.28 3.56 -5.88
CA ILE A 166 8.98 2.29 -6.56
C ILE A 166 9.96 1.16 -6.18
N GLY A 167 11.10 1.48 -5.57
CA GLY A 167 12.05 0.50 -5.03
C GLY A 167 11.38 -0.50 -4.08
N ASP A 168 10.43 -0.06 -3.26
CA ASP A 168 9.74 -0.95 -2.32
C ASP A 168 8.80 -1.95 -3.03
N VAL A 169 8.19 -1.53 -4.14
CA VAL A 169 7.37 -2.39 -5.01
C VAL A 169 8.25 -3.43 -5.71
N LEU A 170 9.42 -3.02 -6.21
CA LEU A 170 10.40 -3.91 -6.83
C LEU A 170 10.88 -4.99 -5.85
N LEU A 171 11.26 -4.61 -4.63
CA LEU A 171 11.70 -5.57 -3.62
C LEU A 171 10.57 -6.53 -3.20
N THR A 172 9.34 -6.03 -3.08
CA THR A 172 8.19 -6.90 -2.80
C THR A 172 7.99 -7.94 -3.90
N LEU A 173 8.08 -7.55 -5.17
CA LEU A 173 7.98 -8.48 -6.30
C LEU A 173 9.19 -9.44 -6.36
N PHE A 174 10.40 -8.97 -6.04
CA PHE A 174 11.56 -9.84 -5.89
C PHE A 174 11.31 -10.89 -4.81
N ASP A 175 10.75 -10.53 -3.66
CA ASP A 175 10.45 -11.47 -2.60
C ASP A 175 9.42 -12.53 -3.00
N MET A 176 8.42 -12.13 -3.80
CA MET A 176 7.38 -13.03 -4.30
C MET A 176 7.86 -13.98 -5.41
N PHE A 177 8.66 -13.48 -6.36
CA PHE A 177 8.97 -14.19 -7.61
C PHE A 177 10.42 -14.62 -7.76
N LYS A 178 11.34 -14.06 -6.97
CA LYS A 178 12.79 -14.29 -7.06
C LYS A 178 13.36 -14.04 -8.46
N ASP A 179 12.76 -13.10 -9.20
CA ASP A 179 13.25 -12.63 -10.48
C ASP A 179 14.28 -11.51 -10.26
N GLU A 180 15.55 -11.80 -10.55
CA GLU A 180 16.69 -10.92 -10.31
C GLU A 180 16.56 -9.54 -10.98
N ARG A 181 15.79 -9.42 -12.07
CA ARG A 181 15.56 -8.13 -12.73
C ARG A 181 14.96 -7.08 -11.79
N TYR A 182 14.12 -7.52 -10.85
CA TYR A 182 13.54 -6.62 -9.85
C TYR A 182 14.59 -6.12 -8.85
N LEU A 183 15.50 -7.00 -8.40
CA LEU A 183 16.58 -6.64 -7.48
C LEU A 183 17.61 -5.74 -8.17
N GLU A 184 17.97 -6.03 -9.41
CA GLU A 184 18.87 -5.20 -10.22
C GLU A 184 18.32 -3.79 -10.39
N LYS A 185 17.03 -3.67 -10.75
CA LYS A 185 16.40 -2.35 -10.87
C LYS A 185 16.28 -1.62 -9.53
N ALA A 186 16.02 -2.32 -8.43
CA ALA A 186 16.04 -1.72 -7.10
C ALA A 186 17.44 -1.20 -6.71
N LYS A 187 18.50 -1.94 -7.05
CA LYS A 187 19.89 -1.50 -6.85
C LYS A 187 20.24 -0.29 -7.72
N GLU A 188 19.72 -0.20 -8.94
CA GLU A 188 19.87 1.00 -9.79
C GLU A 188 19.28 2.25 -9.09
N LEU A 189 18.07 2.13 -8.53
CA LEU A 189 17.46 3.19 -7.74
C LEU A 189 18.28 3.52 -6.48
N GLY A 190 18.80 2.50 -5.80
CA GLY A 190 19.68 2.70 -4.64
C GLY A 190 20.98 3.42 -5.00
N ASN A 191 21.57 3.11 -6.15
CA ASN A 191 22.74 3.82 -6.68
C ASN A 191 22.44 5.29 -6.99
N PHE A 192 21.26 5.57 -7.52
CA PHE A 192 20.81 6.94 -7.73
C PHE A 192 20.73 7.70 -6.40
N VAL A 193 20.15 7.11 -5.34
CA VAL A 193 20.09 7.73 -4.00
C VAL A 193 21.49 7.99 -3.43
N LEU A 194 22.40 7.01 -3.52
CA LEU A 194 23.78 7.17 -3.04
C LEU A 194 24.55 8.26 -3.78
N SER A 195 24.33 8.40 -5.08
CA SER A 195 25.00 9.41 -5.93
C SER A 195 24.30 10.76 -5.97
N TYR A 196 23.17 10.92 -5.27
CA TYR A 196 22.39 12.15 -5.26
C TYR A 196 23.21 13.31 -4.69
N ARG A 197 23.43 14.35 -5.50
CA ARG A 197 24.38 15.44 -5.19
C ARG A 197 23.77 16.56 -4.35
N ASP A 198 22.46 16.82 -4.50
CA ASP A 198 21.86 17.92 -3.77
C ASP A 198 21.54 17.50 -2.34
N ARG A 199 22.43 17.93 -1.44
CA ARG A 199 22.38 17.63 -0.01
C ARG A 199 22.61 18.92 0.78
N ILE A 200 22.05 18.96 1.98
CA ILE A 200 22.42 19.97 2.99
C ILE A 200 23.79 19.61 3.59
N PRO A 201 24.50 20.54 4.27
CA PRO A 201 25.83 20.29 4.83
C PRO A 201 25.96 19.06 5.73
N SER A 202 24.91 18.72 6.49
CA SER A 202 24.86 17.50 7.32
C SER A 202 24.69 16.19 6.53
N GLY A 203 24.54 16.28 5.20
CA GLY A 203 24.40 15.14 4.29
C GLY A 203 22.96 14.70 4.03
N GLY A 204 21.96 15.40 4.56
CA GLY A 204 20.55 15.13 4.29
C GLY A 204 20.19 15.43 2.84
N ILE A 205 19.45 14.54 2.19
CA ILE A 205 19.05 14.68 0.79
C ILE A 205 17.99 15.76 0.65
N VAL A 206 18.25 16.72 -0.22
CA VAL A 206 17.30 17.77 -0.60
C VAL A 206 16.18 17.14 -1.42
N HIS A 207 14.92 17.42 -1.04
CA HIS A 207 13.76 16.80 -1.69
C HIS A 207 13.53 17.34 -3.11
N GLU A 208 13.51 18.67 -3.23
CA GLU A 208 13.36 19.38 -4.50
C GLU A 208 14.66 20.10 -4.86
N PRO A 209 15.33 19.71 -5.97
CA PRO A 209 16.63 20.27 -6.35
C PRO A 209 16.66 21.80 -6.32
N GLY A 210 17.68 22.37 -5.69
CA GLY A 210 17.92 23.81 -5.59
C GLY A 210 17.24 24.50 -4.42
N THR A 211 16.33 23.83 -3.70
CA THR A 211 15.63 24.45 -2.55
C THR A 211 16.45 24.45 -1.25
N LYS A 212 17.42 23.52 -1.13
CA LYS A 212 18.11 23.22 0.15
C LYS A 212 17.16 22.82 1.29
N GLN A 213 16.01 22.25 0.93
CA GLN A 213 15.01 21.81 1.89
C GLN A 213 15.00 20.29 2.09
N LEU A 214 14.93 19.86 3.34
CA LEU A 214 14.53 18.50 3.69
C LEU A 214 13.02 18.47 3.82
N TRP A 215 12.35 17.59 3.08
CA TRP A 215 10.91 17.36 3.23
C TRP A 215 10.68 16.01 3.88
N ILE A 216 9.65 15.92 4.72
CA ILE A 216 9.24 14.69 5.39
C ILE A 216 8.94 13.56 4.39
N ASP A 217 8.46 13.89 3.19
CA ASP A 217 8.14 12.94 2.12
C ASP A 217 9.36 12.09 1.75
N THR A 218 10.57 12.67 1.75
CA THR A 218 11.81 12.00 1.36
C THR A 218 11.98 10.67 2.08
N VAL A 219 11.67 10.60 3.38
CA VAL A 219 11.91 9.36 4.15
C VAL A 219 11.09 8.20 3.62
N TYR A 220 9.84 8.42 3.22
CA TYR A 220 9.01 7.33 2.70
C TYR A 220 9.40 6.94 1.28
N MET A 221 9.89 7.90 0.49
CA MET A 221 10.30 7.62 -0.89
C MET A 221 11.60 6.82 -0.96
N ILE A 222 12.48 6.93 0.04
CA ILE A 222 13.80 6.28 -0.04
C ILE A 222 14.11 5.29 1.09
N CYS A 223 13.77 5.60 2.35
CA CYS A 223 14.31 4.85 3.48
C CYS A 223 13.83 3.39 3.52
N PRO A 224 12.53 3.05 3.34
CA PRO A 224 12.08 1.66 3.44
C PRO A 224 12.82 0.72 2.50
N PHE A 225 12.93 1.06 1.22
CA PHE A 225 13.57 0.16 0.25
C PHE A 225 15.09 0.15 0.39
N MET A 226 15.72 1.29 0.73
CA MET A 226 17.17 1.37 0.97
C MET A 226 17.59 0.50 2.16
N VAL A 227 16.80 0.52 3.24
CA VAL A 227 17.05 -0.33 4.42
C VAL A 227 16.85 -1.81 4.09
N LYS A 228 15.79 -2.15 3.35
CA LYS A 228 15.51 -3.53 2.88
C LYS A 228 16.58 -4.06 1.92
N LEU A 229 17.18 -3.20 1.09
CA LEU A 229 18.29 -3.57 0.20
C LEU A 229 19.56 -4.01 0.94
N GLY A 230 19.81 -3.51 2.15
CA GLY A 230 20.95 -3.92 2.98
C GLY A 230 22.27 -3.19 2.69
N ASP A 231 23.32 -3.60 3.39
CA ASP A 231 24.71 -3.11 3.27
C ASP A 231 24.80 -1.56 3.27
N ARG A 232 25.58 -0.99 2.34
CA ARG A 232 25.74 0.46 2.15
C ARG A 232 24.43 1.20 1.87
N TYR A 233 23.40 0.52 1.33
CA TYR A 233 22.10 1.14 1.11
C TYR A 233 21.37 1.33 2.43
N ARG A 234 21.48 0.36 3.35
CA ARG A 234 20.92 0.46 4.69
C ARG A 234 21.55 1.60 5.48
N GLU A 235 22.87 1.73 5.44
CA GLU A 235 23.59 2.82 6.11
C GLU A 235 23.08 4.20 5.65
N GLU A 236 22.96 4.39 4.33
CA GLU A 236 22.42 5.63 3.78
C GLU A 236 20.93 5.83 4.14
N GLY A 237 20.11 4.78 4.03
CA GLY A 237 18.70 4.82 4.38
C GLY A 237 18.45 5.24 5.83
N LEU A 238 19.21 4.67 6.78
CA LEU A 238 19.14 5.02 8.20
C LEU A 238 19.69 6.41 8.47
N LYS A 239 20.81 6.80 7.84
CA LYS A 239 21.33 8.17 7.92
C LYS A 239 20.28 9.19 7.49
N GLN A 240 19.59 8.95 6.38
CA GLN A 240 18.52 9.85 5.92
C GLN A 240 17.36 9.88 6.92
N LEU A 241 16.91 8.73 7.42
CA LEU A 241 15.85 8.66 8.44
C LEU A 241 16.21 9.49 9.68
N TYR A 242 17.42 9.32 10.22
CA TYR A 242 17.85 10.01 11.45
C TYR A 242 18.07 11.51 11.26
N LEU A 243 18.61 11.94 10.12
CA LEU A 243 18.69 13.36 9.81
C LEU A 243 17.31 13.98 9.71
N HIS A 244 16.37 13.35 9.00
CA HIS A 244 15.01 13.88 8.88
C HIS A 244 14.29 13.89 10.24
N ILE A 245 14.49 12.89 11.10
CA ILE A 245 13.98 12.93 12.49
C ILE A 245 14.57 14.11 13.26
N LYS A 246 15.89 14.28 13.22
CA LYS A 246 16.60 15.35 13.92
C LYS A 246 16.09 16.74 13.51
N TYR A 247 15.91 16.98 12.22
CA TYR A 247 15.55 18.30 11.71
C TYR A 247 14.05 18.56 11.77
N LEU A 248 13.19 17.56 11.55
CA LEU A 248 11.75 17.79 11.34
C LEU A 248 10.88 17.52 12.56
N MET A 249 11.34 16.71 13.53
CA MET A 249 10.50 16.32 14.67
C MET A 249 10.41 17.44 15.71
N ASN A 250 9.19 17.74 16.17
CA ASN A 250 9.00 18.45 17.43
C ASN A 250 9.10 17.44 18.59
N PRO A 251 10.15 17.48 19.43
CA PRO A 251 10.37 16.47 20.47
C PRO A 251 9.33 16.52 21.61
N ASN A 252 8.57 17.59 21.75
CA ASN A 252 7.57 17.73 22.81
C ASN A 252 6.26 16.99 22.50
N ILE A 253 5.92 16.88 21.21
CA ILE A 253 4.65 16.27 20.77
C ILE A 253 4.86 15.14 19.76
N PHE A 254 6.10 14.87 19.36
CA PHE A 254 6.49 13.81 18.43
C PHE A 254 5.81 13.91 17.05
N LEU A 255 5.27 15.07 16.68
CA LEU A 255 4.83 15.34 15.31
C LEU A 255 5.95 16.02 14.54
N PHE A 256 5.88 15.88 13.22
CA PHE A 256 6.92 16.32 12.32
C PHE A 256 6.40 17.46 11.45
N TYR A 257 7.22 18.51 11.34
CA TYR A 257 7.01 19.58 10.38
C TYR A 257 7.21 19.06 8.96
N HIS A 258 6.53 19.66 7.98
CA HIS A 258 6.63 19.24 6.59
C HIS A 258 8.06 19.39 6.06
N ALA A 259 8.70 20.52 6.32
CA ALA A 259 10.05 20.76 5.82
C ALA A 259 10.94 21.56 6.79
N TRP A 260 12.24 21.35 6.62
CA TRP A 260 13.34 22.17 7.14
C TRP A 260 14.02 22.86 5.97
N ASP A 261 14.31 24.15 6.10
CA ASP A 261 15.00 24.94 5.09
C ASP A 261 16.40 25.35 5.61
N GLU A 262 17.44 24.84 4.96
CA GLU A 262 18.83 25.07 5.36
C GLU A 262 19.30 26.51 5.09
N ASN A 263 18.69 27.22 4.14
CA ASN A 263 19.09 28.61 3.85
C ASN A 263 18.60 29.56 4.95
N THR A 264 17.41 29.30 5.48
CA THR A 264 16.77 30.14 6.53
C THR A 264 16.93 29.58 7.93
N LEU A 265 17.46 28.35 8.07
CA LEU A 265 17.56 27.60 9.31
C LEU A 265 16.22 27.52 10.05
N SER A 266 15.15 27.27 9.30
CA SER A 266 13.78 27.32 9.83
C SER A 266 12.95 26.11 9.44
N LEU A 267 11.96 25.82 10.31
CA LEU A 267 10.95 24.79 10.07
C LEU A 267 9.72 25.40 9.41
N SER A 268 9.08 24.63 8.54
CA SER A 268 7.69 24.90 8.14
C SER A 268 6.76 24.98 9.37
N GLN A 269 5.63 25.65 9.27
CA GLN A 269 4.84 26.03 10.45
C GLN A 269 3.83 24.97 10.93
N HIS A 270 3.58 23.92 10.15
CA HIS A 270 2.41 23.07 10.37
C HIS A 270 2.70 21.56 10.31
N TYR A 271 1.93 20.80 11.10
CA TYR A 271 1.97 19.34 11.12
C TYR A 271 0.98 18.77 10.11
N TRP A 272 1.44 18.62 8.88
CA TRP A 272 0.62 18.11 7.79
C TRP A 272 0.38 16.59 7.92
N ALA A 273 -0.87 16.18 7.77
CA ALA A 273 -1.33 14.81 8.09
C ALA A 273 -0.70 13.74 7.21
N ARG A 274 -0.70 13.92 5.89
CA ARG A 274 -0.09 12.94 4.97
C ARG A 274 1.42 12.84 5.16
N GLY A 275 2.11 13.95 5.40
CA GLY A 275 3.53 13.95 5.74
C GLY A 275 3.83 13.15 7.01
N ASN A 276 3.07 13.38 8.09
CA ASN A 276 3.22 12.59 9.31
C ASN A 276 2.84 11.11 9.11
N GLY A 277 1.90 10.84 8.20
CA GLY A 277 1.60 9.50 7.70
C GLY A 277 2.80 8.84 7.01
N TRP A 278 3.53 9.57 6.15
CA TRP A 278 4.77 9.09 5.53
C TRP A 278 5.82 8.72 6.57
N MET A 279 6.04 9.57 7.56
CA MET A 279 7.00 9.29 8.62
C MET A 279 6.60 8.05 9.42
N LEU A 280 5.34 7.97 9.90
CA LEU A 280 4.91 6.82 10.68
C LEU A 280 4.97 5.52 9.88
N ALA A 281 4.54 5.54 8.62
CA ALA A 281 4.64 4.40 7.71
C ALA A 281 6.12 4.00 7.49
N THR A 282 7.04 4.96 7.38
CA THR A 282 8.47 4.67 7.23
C THR A 282 9.04 4.00 8.48
N LEU A 283 8.74 4.52 9.66
CA LEU A 283 9.23 3.98 10.93
C LEU A 283 8.82 2.51 11.11
N VAL A 284 7.56 2.16 10.83
CA VAL A 284 7.09 0.78 10.96
C VAL A 284 7.60 -0.15 9.85
N GLU A 285 7.92 0.37 8.67
CA GLU A 285 8.52 -0.41 7.59
C GLU A 285 10.02 -0.67 7.81
N VAL A 286 10.72 0.23 8.48
CA VAL A 286 12.16 0.14 8.77
C VAL A 286 12.43 -0.69 10.03
N ALA A 287 11.60 -0.58 11.07
CA ALA A 287 11.81 -1.23 12.37
C ALA A 287 12.13 -2.75 12.33
N PRO A 288 11.60 -3.56 11.39
CA PRO A 288 11.95 -4.99 11.31
C PRO A 288 13.36 -5.29 10.77
N TYR A 289 14.05 -4.31 10.21
CA TYR A 289 15.29 -4.48 9.44
C TYR A 289 16.50 -3.77 10.05
N VAL A 290 16.39 -3.34 11.30
CA VAL A 290 17.43 -2.63 12.05
C VAL A 290 17.84 -3.41 13.29
N GLU A 291 19.00 -3.05 13.83
CA GLU A 291 19.52 -3.63 15.08
C GLU A 291 18.69 -3.17 16.29
N GLU A 292 18.88 -3.85 17.42
CA GLU A 292 18.02 -3.66 18.60
C GLU A 292 18.04 -2.22 19.15
N GLU A 293 19.19 -1.54 19.16
CA GLU A 293 19.31 -0.15 19.62
C GLU A 293 18.48 0.81 18.74
N ASP A 294 18.64 0.70 17.42
CA ASP A 294 17.88 1.46 16.44
C ASP A 294 16.38 1.16 16.55
N LYS A 295 16.03 -0.11 16.75
CA LYS A 295 14.65 -0.56 16.95
C LYS A 295 14.04 0.05 18.21
N MET A 296 14.77 0.12 19.32
CA MET A 296 14.32 0.77 20.55
C MET A 296 14.09 2.27 20.32
N TYR A 297 15.01 2.95 19.63
CA TYR A 297 14.89 4.36 19.31
C TYR A 297 13.65 4.63 18.43
N ILE A 298 13.51 3.92 17.31
CA ILE A 298 12.36 3.99 16.41
C ILE A 298 11.05 3.70 17.15
N SER A 299 11.04 2.68 18.00
CA SER A 299 9.86 2.31 18.81
C SER A 299 9.45 3.44 19.76
N SER A 300 10.41 4.16 20.35
CA SER A 300 10.11 5.31 21.22
C SER A 300 9.42 6.44 20.46
N ILE A 301 9.85 6.71 19.22
CA ILE A 301 9.27 7.73 18.35
C ILE A 301 7.86 7.32 17.94
N ILE A 302 7.66 6.06 17.53
CA ILE A 302 6.33 5.53 17.19
C ILE A 302 5.37 5.69 18.37
N LYS A 303 5.78 5.32 19.59
CA LYS A 303 4.95 5.47 20.80
C LYS A 303 4.60 6.93 21.08
N GLY A 304 5.55 7.84 20.94
CA GLY A 304 5.32 9.28 21.09
C GLY A 304 4.35 9.84 20.05
N MET A 305 4.56 9.51 18.77
CA MET A 305 3.69 9.87 17.66
C MET A 305 2.26 9.42 17.92
N VAL A 306 2.06 8.13 18.18
CA VAL A 306 0.73 7.55 18.38
C VAL A 306 0.04 8.09 19.62
N GLY A 307 0.79 8.34 20.70
CA GLY A 307 0.26 9.03 21.88
C GLY A 307 -0.32 10.41 21.55
N THR A 308 0.34 11.19 20.71
CA THR A 308 -0.18 12.49 20.25
C THR A 308 -1.32 12.36 19.26
N LEU A 309 -1.21 11.45 18.29
CA LEU A 309 -2.25 11.20 17.28
C LEU A 309 -3.57 10.76 17.91
N ALA A 310 -3.53 9.94 18.96
CA ALA A 310 -4.70 9.50 19.71
C ALA A 310 -5.52 10.69 20.26
N ARG A 311 -4.85 11.74 20.75
CA ARG A 311 -5.49 12.95 21.30
C ARG A 311 -6.04 13.87 20.21
N LEU A 312 -5.52 13.77 18.99
CA LEU A 312 -5.85 14.67 17.87
C LEU A 312 -6.78 14.03 16.82
N GLN A 313 -7.15 12.76 16.99
CA GLN A 313 -8.09 12.08 16.10
C GLN A 313 -9.50 12.67 16.27
N ASP A 314 -10.09 13.15 15.18
CA ASP A 314 -11.43 13.75 15.18
C ASP A 314 -12.50 12.72 15.57
N LYS A 315 -13.67 13.19 16.00
CA LYS A 315 -14.84 12.36 16.29
C LYS A 315 -15.26 11.48 15.09
N SER A 316 -14.98 11.90 13.86
CA SER A 316 -15.23 11.09 12.67
C SER A 316 -14.28 9.88 12.55
N GLY A 317 -13.21 9.83 13.36
CA GLY A 317 -12.12 8.87 13.27
C GLY A 317 -11.00 9.26 12.30
N LEU A 318 -11.14 10.35 11.56
CA LEU A 318 -10.10 10.87 10.65
C LEU A 318 -9.22 11.91 11.37
N TRP A 319 -8.15 12.33 10.72
CA TRP A 319 -7.35 13.49 11.10
C TRP A 319 -7.56 14.64 10.13
N HIS A 320 -7.47 15.85 10.66
CA HIS A 320 -7.46 17.09 9.88
C HIS A 320 -6.16 17.20 9.07
N THR A 321 -6.21 17.82 7.89
CA THR A 321 -5.04 17.99 7.00
C THR A 321 -3.86 18.65 7.73
N LEU A 322 -4.15 19.59 8.63
CA LEU A 322 -3.23 20.03 9.67
C LEU A 322 -3.68 19.39 10.98
N ILE A 323 -2.90 18.42 11.48
CA ILE A 323 -3.35 17.47 12.51
C ILE A 323 -3.84 18.16 13.78
N ASN A 324 -3.23 19.30 14.14
CA ASN A 324 -3.55 20.07 15.34
C ASN A 324 -4.56 21.21 15.11
N MET A 325 -5.17 21.33 13.93
CA MET A 325 -6.06 22.45 13.55
C MET A 325 -7.41 21.93 13.06
N LYS A 326 -8.40 21.96 13.96
CA LYS A 326 -9.74 21.36 13.78
C LYS A 326 -10.64 22.10 12.79
N ASP A 327 -10.26 23.31 12.40
CA ASP A 327 -10.94 24.15 11.41
C ASP A 327 -10.55 23.79 9.97
N THR A 328 -9.50 23.00 9.77
CA THR A 328 -9.11 22.50 8.43
C THR A 328 -9.92 21.26 8.03
N TYR A 329 -9.94 20.88 6.75
CA TYR A 329 -10.71 19.70 6.31
C TYR A 329 -10.10 18.39 6.84
N LEU A 330 -10.95 17.38 7.03
CA LEU A 330 -10.52 16.01 7.32
C LEU A 330 -9.91 15.38 6.07
N GLU A 331 -8.73 14.79 6.17
CA GLU A 331 -7.95 14.33 5.03
C GLU A 331 -7.79 12.80 5.03
N THR A 332 -8.29 12.15 3.98
CA THR A 332 -8.45 10.69 3.97
C THR A 332 -7.13 9.95 3.80
N SER A 333 -6.22 10.42 2.93
CA SER A 333 -4.99 9.67 2.63
C SER A 333 -4.00 9.65 3.79
N GLY A 334 -3.80 10.78 4.46
CA GLY A 334 -3.04 10.90 5.68
C GLY A 334 -3.66 10.09 6.81
N SER A 335 -4.99 10.14 6.98
CA SER A 335 -5.67 9.29 7.96
C SER A 335 -5.45 7.80 7.71
N ALA A 336 -5.45 7.36 6.45
CA ALA A 336 -5.19 5.97 6.08
C ALA A 336 -3.74 5.56 6.37
N LEU A 337 -2.75 6.42 6.08
CA LEU A 337 -1.34 6.16 6.39
C LEU A 337 -1.07 6.14 7.90
N LEU A 338 -1.70 7.04 8.66
CA LEU A 338 -1.61 7.08 10.11
C LEU A 338 -2.24 5.80 10.71
N GLY A 339 -3.44 5.42 10.25
CA GLY A 339 -4.10 4.18 10.64
C GLY A 339 -3.27 2.93 10.30
N TYR A 340 -2.69 2.88 9.10
CA TYR A 340 -1.75 1.84 8.67
C TYR A 340 -0.56 1.75 9.62
N GLY A 341 0.07 2.87 9.93
CA GLY A 341 1.21 2.94 10.83
C GLY A 341 0.88 2.42 12.24
N VAL A 342 -0.26 2.81 12.80
CA VAL A 342 -0.70 2.31 14.12
C VAL A 342 -0.95 0.80 14.07
N CYS A 343 -1.71 0.31 13.09
CA CYS A 343 -2.00 -1.12 12.92
C CYS A 343 -0.72 -1.94 12.75
N ARG A 344 0.21 -1.47 11.91
CA ARG A 344 1.50 -2.16 11.69
C ARG A 344 2.34 -2.16 12.97
N ALA A 345 2.41 -1.06 13.71
CA ALA A 345 3.13 -1.01 14.98
C ALA A 345 2.57 -1.99 16.03
N ILE A 346 1.25 -2.21 16.05
CA ILE A 346 0.61 -3.25 16.88
C ILE A 346 1.06 -4.64 16.41
N SER A 347 1.01 -4.92 15.11
CA SER A 347 1.44 -6.21 14.55
C SER A 347 2.92 -6.55 14.82
N LEU A 348 3.77 -5.52 15.01
CA LEU A 348 5.18 -5.67 15.33
C LEU A 348 5.45 -5.80 16.85
N GLY A 349 4.41 -5.68 17.69
CA GLY A 349 4.55 -5.67 19.14
C GLY A 349 5.18 -4.38 19.70
N ILE A 350 5.29 -3.32 18.89
CA ILE A 350 5.78 -2.01 19.33
C ILE A 350 4.72 -1.31 20.18
N LEU A 351 3.45 -1.47 19.78
CA LEU A 351 2.27 -1.04 20.51
C LEU A 351 1.47 -2.28 20.96
N ASP A 352 0.79 -2.18 22.08
CA ASP A 352 -0.13 -3.21 22.53
C ASP A 352 -1.55 -3.04 21.94
N GLY A 353 -2.42 -4.01 22.17
CA GLY A 353 -3.78 -4.03 21.62
C GLY A 353 -4.70 -2.90 22.10
N SER A 354 -4.35 -2.13 23.13
CA SER A 354 -5.15 -0.99 23.59
C SER A 354 -5.24 0.13 22.54
N TYR A 355 -4.27 0.19 21.62
CA TYR A 355 -4.26 1.16 20.53
C TYR A 355 -5.20 0.80 19.36
N MET A 356 -5.84 -0.38 19.37
CA MET A 356 -6.75 -0.80 18.30
C MET A 356 -7.99 0.08 18.16
N ASP A 357 -8.42 0.79 19.19
CA ASP A 357 -9.53 1.75 19.06
C ASP A 357 -9.21 2.85 18.04
N ILE A 358 -7.97 3.34 18.02
CA ILE A 358 -7.51 4.36 17.04
C ILE A 358 -7.67 3.82 15.62
N VAL A 359 -7.25 2.58 15.40
CA VAL A 359 -7.30 1.88 14.11
C VAL A 359 -8.76 1.68 13.67
N ASN A 360 -9.61 1.19 14.56
CA ASN A 360 -11.03 0.96 14.28
C ASN A 360 -11.79 2.25 13.96
N ARG A 361 -11.50 3.34 14.67
CA ARG A 361 -12.05 4.67 14.39
C ARG A 361 -11.57 5.18 13.02
N ALA A 362 -10.28 5.02 12.70
CA ALA A 362 -9.75 5.40 11.38
C ALA A 362 -10.43 4.61 10.26
N LEU A 363 -10.61 3.30 10.43
CA LEU A 363 -11.34 2.44 9.50
C LEU A 363 -12.78 2.92 9.30
N SER A 364 -13.51 3.21 10.38
CA SER A 364 -14.88 3.73 10.30
C SER A 364 -14.95 5.06 9.56
N GLY A 365 -14.02 5.98 9.85
CA GLY A 365 -13.93 7.27 9.17
C GLY A 365 -13.65 7.11 7.68
N ILE A 366 -12.72 6.24 7.30
CA ILE A 366 -12.33 5.98 5.91
C ILE A 366 -13.45 5.32 5.14
N LYS A 367 -14.19 4.37 5.73
CA LYS A 367 -15.38 3.76 5.12
C LYS A 367 -16.40 4.80 4.67
N SER A 368 -16.62 5.85 5.47
CA SER A 368 -17.53 6.94 5.12
C SER A 368 -17.04 7.83 3.96
N ARG A 369 -15.81 7.64 3.49
CA ARG A 369 -15.17 8.39 2.41
C ARG A 369 -15.05 7.61 1.11
N ILE A 370 -15.66 6.43 1.03
CA ILE A 370 -15.64 5.59 -0.17
C ILE A 370 -17.03 5.59 -0.77
N ASN A 371 -17.16 6.02 -2.03
CA ASN A 371 -18.44 5.99 -2.73
C ASN A 371 -18.72 4.61 -3.35
N GLU A 372 -19.90 4.46 -3.95
CA GLU A 372 -20.35 3.19 -4.57
C GLU A 372 -19.49 2.77 -5.77
N ASP A 373 -18.78 3.71 -6.40
CA ASP A 373 -17.86 3.44 -7.51
C ASP A 373 -16.48 2.98 -7.04
N GLY A 374 -16.20 3.00 -5.73
CA GLY A 374 -14.89 2.68 -5.15
C GLY A 374 -13.88 3.82 -5.18
N ASP A 375 -14.33 5.06 -5.39
CA ASP A 375 -13.49 6.24 -5.25
C ASP A 375 -13.28 6.57 -3.77
N VAL A 376 -12.02 6.75 -3.38
CA VAL A 376 -11.65 7.33 -2.08
C VAL A 376 -11.69 8.85 -2.21
N LEU A 377 -12.67 9.45 -1.54
CA LEU A 377 -12.92 10.89 -1.48
C LEU A 377 -12.17 11.55 -0.32
N GLY A 378 -12.16 12.88 -0.30
CA GLY A 378 -11.49 13.65 0.77
C GLY A 378 -9.97 13.54 0.74
N VAL A 379 -9.41 13.20 -0.42
CA VAL A 379 -7.96 13.10 -0.62
C VAL A 379 -7.47 14.41 -1.22
N SER A 380 -6.50 15.03 -0.56
CA SER A 380 -5.83 16.23 -1.10
C SER A 380 -4.84 15.87 -2.21
N GLU A 381 -4.71 16.75 -3.19
CA GLU A 381 -3.73 16.63 -4.28
C GLU A 381 -2.25 16.66 -3.80
N GLY A 382 -1.30 16.44 -4.70
CA GLY A 382 0.14 16.61 -4.39
C GLY A 382 0.41 17.97 -3.77
N THR A 383 1.13 18.02 -2.65
CA THR A 383 1.21 19.21 -1.79
C THR A 383 2.64 19.32 -1.27
N GLY A 384 3.33 20.42 -1.57
CA GLY A 384 4.64 20.75 -0.98
C GLY A 384 4.49 21.57 0.31
N PRO A 385 5.60 22.04 0.90
CA PRO A 385 5.58 22.91 2.06
C PRO A 385 4.91 24.25 1.73
N GLY A 386 4.04 24.73 2.62
CA GLY A 386 3.38 26.03 2.47
C GLY A 386 2.89 26.59 3.80
N ASP A 387 2.10 27.66 3.71
CA ASP A 387 1.42 28.26 4.86
C ASP A 387 0.07 27.58 5.16
N TYR A 388 -0.60 28.05 6.20
CA TYR A 388 -1.91 27.54 6.61
C TYR A 388 -2.92 27.52 5.45
N ILE A 389 -3.02 28.62 4.70
CA ILE A 389 -4.01 28.78 3.64
C ILE A 389 -3.72 27.81 2.50
N TYR A 390 -2.44 27.61 2.17
CA TYR A 390 -2.00 26.66 1.17
C TYR A 390 -2.45 25.23 1.51
N TYR A 391 -2.24 24.76 2.75
CA TYR A 391 -2.71 23.44 3.18
C TYR A 391 -4.23 23.34 3.26
N ALA A 392 -4.87 24.33 3.89
CA ALA A 392 -6.31 24.33 4.16
C ALA A 392 -7.17 24.43 2.89
N LYS A 393 -6.60 24.93 1.78
CA LYS A 393 -7.31 25.10 0.49
C LYS A 393 -6.85 24.16 -0.62
N ARG A 394 -6.02 23.14 -0.35
CA ARG A 394 -5.65 22.14 -1.36
C ARG A 394 -6.90 21.51 -1.97
N LYS A 395 -6.87 21.28 -3.29
CA LYS A 395 -7.97 20.63 -3.98
C LYS A 395 -8.16 19.21 -3.47
N LEU A 396 -9.40 18.85 -3.16
CA LEU A 396 -9.79 17.50 -2.82
C LEU A 396 -10.30 16.77 -4.07
N GLY A 397 -10.00 15.49 -4.18
CA GLY A 397 -10.38 14.67 -5.32
C GLY A 397 -10.07 13.20 -5.11
N VAL A 398 -10.00 12.48 -6.23
CA VAL A 398 -9.64 11.06 -6.28
C VAL A 398 -8.25 10.97 -6.90
N PHE A 399 -7.29 10.44 -6.16
CA PHE A 399 -5.90 10.38 -6.59
C PHE A 399 -5.31 8.99 -6.32
N PRO A 400 -4.30 8.55 -7.11
CA PRO A 400 -3.65 7.25 -6.91
C PRO A 400 -3.12 7.03 -5.49
N HIS A 401 -2.50 8.04 -4.88
CA HIS A 401 -2.00 7.95 -3.50
C HIS A 401 -3.12 7.78 -2.46
N GLY A 402 -4.31 8.32 -2.74
CA GLY A 402 -5.49 8.13 -1.90
C GLY A 402 -6.01 6.69 -1.95
N GLN A 403 -6.21 6.18 -3.17
CA GLN A 403 -6.61 4.78 -3.38
C GLN A 403 -5.60 3.82 -2.74
N GLY A 404 -4.32 4.06 -2.99
CA GLY A 404 -3.22 3.25 -2.49
C GLY A 404 -3.08 3.24 -0.99
N ALA A 405 -3.17 4.41 -0.34
CA ALA A 405 -3.07 4.51 1.12
C ALA A 405 -4.20 3.75 1.82
N VAL A 406 -5.43 3.84 1.30
CA VAL A 406 -6.57 3.09 1.85
C VAL A 406 -6.42 1.59 1.62
N LEU A 407 -6.02 1.16 0.41
CA LEU A 407 -5.76 -0.26 0.13
C LEU A 407 -4.63 -0.80 1.00
N LEU A 408 -3.55 -0.03 1.21
CA LEU A 408 -2.44 -0.39 2.08
C LEU A 408 -2.91 -0.57 3.53
N PHE A 409 -3.73 0.36 4.03
CA PHE A 409 -4.32 0.25 5.37
C PHE A 409 -5.22 -0.98 5.52
N LEU A 410 -6.13 -1.20 4.56
CA LEU A 410 -7.03 -2.35 4.55
C LEU A 410 -6.28 -3.69 4.39
N GLY A 411 -5.16 -3.69 3.66
CA GLY A 411 -4.26 -4.84 3.55
C GLY A 411 -3.54 -5.15 4.85
N GLY A 412 -3.10 -4.13 5.60
CA GLY A 412 -2.54 -4.30 6.95
C GLY A 412 -3.52 -4.99 7.91
N LEU A 413 -4.81 -4.62 7.84
CA LEU A 413 -5.88 -5.20 8.64
C LEU A 413 -6.26 -6.65 8.27
N LYS A 414 -5.82 -7.17 7.12
CA LYS A 414 -6.06 -8.58 6.75
C LYS A 414 -5.15 -9.57 7.49
N ASN A 415 -4.05 -9.09 8.07
CA ASN A 415 -3.00 -9.91 8.69
C ASN A 415 -3.12 -10.02 10.23
N GLU A 416 -4.24 -9.54 10.80
CA GLU A 416 -4.72 -9.88 12.16
C GLU A 416 -5.69 -11.06 12.10
#